data_AF-A0AAV5CUH5-F1
#
_entry.id   AF-A0AAV5CUH5-F1
#
_cell.length_a   1.000
_cell.length_b   1.000
_cell.length_c   1.000
_cell.angle_alpha   90.00
_cell.angle_beta   90.00
_cell.angle_gamma   90.00
#
_symmetry.space_group_name_H-M   'P 1'
#
loop_
_entity.id
_entity.type
_entity.pdbx_description
1 polymer ?
#
loop_
_entity_poly.entity_id
_entity_poly.type
_entity_poly.pdbx_seq_one_letter_code
_entity_poly.pdbx_strand_id
1 'polypeptide(L)'
;MHVVVAGHAVAVVERDGTHDPATGRALTGSWLWDSSLVLASHLAGLRVDELRGATVLELGAGSTGLPGIAAVACLGAARCVLTDVARPLLPDLPAMAATLRWLWRGEFTVGWAASEVRDGVRECVDVLRDHGVDVAEVHRVVRPLLRDPDQTAAFAVYRLSLRQQETTSTHRLF
;
A
#
# COMPACT_ATOMS: atom_id res chain seq x y z
N MET A 1 -9.87 2.05 -18.19
CA MET A 1 -9.04 3.22 -18.54
C MET A 1 -7.58 2.82 -18.71
N HIS A 2 -6.73 3.68 -19.29
CA HIS A 2 -5.28 3.47 -19.36
C HIS A 2 -4.57 4.48 -18.46
N VAL A 3 -3.61 4.01 -17.67
CA VAL A 3 -2.73 4.83 -16.83
C VAL A 3 -1.30 4.64 -17.30
N VAL A 4 -0.52 5.71 -17.40
CA VAL A 4 0.90 5.64 -17.77
C VAL A 4 1.75 5.62 -16.50
N VAL A 5 2.56 4.58 -16.32
CA VAL A 5 3.50 4.44 -15.20
C VAL A 5 4.89 4.17 -15.76
N ALA A 6 5.88 5.01 -15.43
CA ALA A 6 7.24 4.92 -15.94
C ALA A 6 7.31 4.73 -17.48
N GLY A 7 6.46 5.44 -18.23
CA GLY A 7 6.38 5.34 -19.69
C GLY A 7 5.63 4.11 -20.24
N HIS A 8 5.13 3.23 -19.38
CA HIS A 8 4.37 2.04 -19.76
C HIS A 8 2.86 2.28 -19.59
N ALA A 9 2.07 1.89 -20.59
CA ALA A 9 0.61 1.95 -20.49
C ALA A 9 0.08 0.72 -19.75
N VAL A 10 -0.57 0.94 -18.61
CA VAL A 10 -1.24 -0.08 -17.79
C VAL A 10 -2.75 0.06 -17.98
N ALA A 11 -3.40 -1.03 -18.41
CA ALA A 11 -4.86 -1.07 -18.51
C ALA A 11 -5.47 -1.33 -17.13
N VAL A 12 -6.32 -0.41 -16.66
CA VAL A 12 -7.07 -0.54 -15.41
C VAL A 12 -8.54 -0.73 -15.74
N VAL A 13 -9.11 -1.83 -15.28
CA VAL A 13 -10.54 -2.12 -15.40
C VAL A 13 -11.21 -1.84 -14.06
N GLU A 14 -12.11 -0.86 -14.06
CA GLU A 14 -12.99 -0.60 -12.92
C GLU A 14 -14.28 -1.40 -13.08
N ARG A 15 -14.88 -1.80 -11.96
CA ARG A 15 -16.22 -2.38 -11.98
C ARG A 15 -17.19 -1.43 -11.30
N ASP A 16 -17.96 -0.72 -12.11
CA ASP A 16 -19.00 0.17 -11.61
C ASP A 16 -20.16 -0.60 -10.99
N GLY A 17 -20.82 0.02 -10.01
CA GLY A 17 -22.07 -0.49 -9.44
C GLY A 17 -21.96 -1.80 -8.65
N THR A 18 -20.75 -2.26 -8.31
CA THR A 18 -20.61 -3.44 -7.46
C THR A 18 -20.94 -3.09 -6.01
N HIS A 19 -21.90 -3.82 -5.45
CA HIS A 19 -22.32 -3.69 -4.06
C HIS A 19 -22.15 -5.04 -3.37
N ASP A 20 -21.82 -5.01 -2.08
CA ASP A 20 -21.86 -6.18 -1.23
C ASP A 20 -23.33 -6.65 -1.15
N PRO A 21 -23.66 -7.86 -1.62
CA PRO A 21 -25.04 -8.34 -1.60
C PRO A 21 -25.58 -8.55 -0.18
N ALA A 22 -24.71 -8.71 0.82
CA ALA A 22 -25.10 -8.89 2.22
C ALA A 22 -25.36 -7.57 2.94
N THR A 23 -24.64 -6.49 2.59
CA THR A 23 -24.72 -5.20 3.31
C THR A 23 -25.26 -4.04 2.49
N GLY A 24 -25.42 -4.22 1.17
CA GLY A 24 -25.83 -3.17 0.24
C GLY A 24 -24.81 -2.05 0.06
N ARG A 25 -23.63 -2.15 0.69
CA ARG A 25 -22.58 -1.14 0.60
C ARG A 25 -21.87 -1.24 -0.74
N ALA A 26 -21.53 -0.10 -1.33
CA ALA A 26 -20.66 -0.08 -2.50
C ALA A 26 -19.34 -0.79 -2.16
N LEU A 27 -18.89 -1.70 -3.02
CA LEU A 27 -17.56 -2.30 -2.92
C LEU A 27 -16.56 -1.28 -3.43
N THR A 28 -16.27 -0.25 -2.64
CA THR A 28 -15.45 0.89 -3.08
C THR A 28 -14.00 0.49 -3.42
N GLY A 29 -13.56 -0.70 -3.02
CA GLY A 29 -12.32 -1.32 -3.52
C GLY A 29 -12.32 -1.61 -5.03
N SER A 30 -13.48 -1.66 -5.69
CA SER A 30 -13.65 -1.90 -7.15
C SER A 30 -13.19 -0.74 -8.05
N TRP A 31 -12.80 0.38 -7.44
CA TRP A 31 -12.44 1.62 -8.12
C TRP A 31 -10.95 1.91 -8.02
N LEU A 32 -10.44 2.64 -9.01
CA LEU A 32 -9.14 3.27 -8.94
C LEU A 32 -9.22 4.50 -8.04
N TRP A 33 -8.46 4.49 -6.97
CA TRP A 33 -8.37 5.61 -6.04
C TRP A 33 -7.23 6.58 -6.40
N ASP A 34 -7.40 7.85 -6.09
CA ASP A 34 -6.37 8.87 -6.29
C ASP A 34 -5.06 8.54 -5.57
N SER A 35 -5.12 7.95 -4.38
CA SER A 35 -3.94 7.46 -3.65
C SER A 35 -3.17 6.38 -4.41
N SER A 36 -3.87 5.55 -5.19
CA SER A 36 -3.26 4.52 -6.04
C SER A 36 -2.42 5.14 -7.16
N LEU A 37 -2.93 6.19 -7.80
CA LEU A 37 -2.17 6.96 -8.79
C LEU A 37 -0.95 7.64 -8.16
N VAL A 38 -1.13 8.25 -6.98
CA VAL A 38 -0.04 8.90 -6.24
C VAL A 38 1.06 7.90 -5.89
N LEU A 39 0.70 6.69 -5.42
CA LEU A 39 1.69 5.66 -5.11
C LEU A 39 2.41 5.18 -6.37
N ALA A 40 1.68 4.86 -7.44
CA ALA A 40 2.28 4.39 -8.69
C ALA A 40 3.25 5.44 -9.29
N SER A 41 2.87 6.72 -9.27
CA SER A 41 3.76 7.82 -9.69
C SER A 41 4.97 7.98 -8.78
N HIS A 42 4.81 7.84 -7.46
CA HIS A 42 5.93 7.89 -6.52
C HIS A 42 6.93 6.76 -6.77
N LEU A 43 6.44 5.52 -6.90
CA LEU A 43 7.28 4.36 -7.19
C LEU A 43 8.03 4.51 -8.52
N ALA A 44 7.38 5.05 -9.55
CA ALA A 44 8.01 5.32 -10.84
C ALA A 44 9.11 6.41 -10.78
N GLY A 45 9.09 7.26 -9.75
CA GLY A 45 10.09 8.28 -9.49
C GLY A 45 11.26 7.82 -8.61
N LEU A 46 11.18 6.61 -8.02
CA LEU A 46 12.28 6.05 -7.24
C LEU A 46 13.49 5.75 -8.12
N ARG A 47 14.67 5.59 -7.48
CA ARG A 47 15.82 5.13 -8.22
C ARG A 47 15.61 3.68 -8.68
N VAL A 48 16.13 3.37 -9.87
CA VAL A 48 15.96 2.07 -10.54
C VAL A 48 16.36 0.86 -9.67
N ASP A 49 17.33 1.04 -8.78
CA ASP A 49 17.84 0.02 -7.87
C ASP A 49 16.96 -0.24 -6.63
N GLU A 50 16.04 0.67 -6.28
CA GLU A 50 15.25 0.54 -5.05
C GLU A 50 14.19 -0.56 -5.10
N LEU A 51 13.63 -0.82 -6.27
CA LEU A 51 12.61 -1.86 -6.46
C LEU A 51 13.15 -3.07 -7.23
N ARG A 52 14.27 -2.94 -7.93
CA ARG A 52 14.79 -4.01 -8.79
C ARG A 52 15.12 -5.26 -7.98
N GLY A 53 14.47 -6.37 -8.31
CA GLY A 53 14.65 -7.65 -7.61
C GLY A 53 13.98 -7.72 -6.23
N ALA A 54 13.34 -6.64 -5.77
CA ALA A 54 12.70 -6.61 -4.47
C ALA A 54 11.41 -7.45 -4.43
N THR A 55 11.04 -7.89 -3.23
CA THR A 55 9.67 -8.30 -2.92
C THR A 55 8.91 -7.08 -2.44
N VAL A 56 7.91 -6.63 -3.21
CA VAL A 56 7.06 -5.50 -2.81
C VAL A 56 5.84 -6.02 -2.04
N LEU A 57 5.51 -5.37 -0.93
CA LEU A 57 4.26 -5.59 -0.20
C LEU A 57 3.43 -4.32 -0.27
N GLU A 58 2.25 -4.38 -0.90
CA GLU A 58 1.33 -3.25 -0.98
C GLU A 58 0.19 -3.40 0.03
N LEU A 59 -0.02 -2.38 0.86
CA LEU A 59 -1.17 -2.29 1.77
C LEU A 59 -2.27 -1.41 1.20
N GLY A 60 -3.52 -1.89 1.29
CA GLY A 60 -4.68 -1.16 0.79
C GLY A 60 -4.68 -1.10 -0.74
N ALA A 61 -4.31 -2.22 -1.38
CA ALA A 61 -4.13 -2.30 -2.82
C ALA A 61 -5.42 -2.05 -3.63
N GLY A 62 -6.58 -2.10 -2.97
CA GLY A 62 -7.87 -2.14 -3.65
C GLY A 62 -8.00 -3.40 -4.50
N SER A 63 -9.04 -3.43 -5.33
CA SER A 63 -9.18 -4.45 -6.37
C SER A 63 -8.29 -4.20 -7.58
N THR A 64 -7.76 -2.97 -7.74
CA THR A 64 -6.98 -2.61 -8.92
C THR A 64 -5.51 -3.02 -8.79
N GLY A 65 -4.93 -2.96 -7.58
CA GLY A 65 -3.54 -3.33 -7.33
C GLY A 65 -2.53 -2.59 -8.21
N LEU A 66 -2.92 -1.43 -8.75
CA LEU A 66 -2.14 -0.73 -9.77
C LEU A 66 -0.68 -0.48 -9.36
N PRO A 67 -0.37 0.01 -8.15
CA PRO A 67 1.00 0.30 -7.74
C PRO A 67 1.87 -0.96 -7.68
N GLY A 68 1.38 -2.03 -7.08
CA GLY A 68 2.09 -3.30 -6.99
C GLY A 68 2.25 -4.01 -8.33
N ILE A 69 1.24 -3.94 -9.20
CA ILE A 69 1.34 -4.43 -10.60
C ILE A 69 2.40 -3.63 -11.35
N ALA A 70 2.39 -2.30 -11.24
CA ALA A 70 3.40 -1.45 -11.87
C ALA A 70 4.81 -1.71 -11.32
N ALA A 71 4.95 -1.97 -10.02
CA ALA A 71 6.23 -2.32 -9.42
C ALA A 71 6.88 -3.53 -10.09
N VAL A 72 6.10 -4.57 -10.40
CA VAL A 72 6.59 -5.76 -11.10
C VAL A 72 6.74 -5.49 -12.61
N ALA A 73 5.67 -5.03 -13.25
CA ALA A 73 5.58 -4.96 -14.71
C ALA A 73 6.42 -3.83 -15.33
N CYS A 74 6.67 -2.74 -14.58
CA CYS A 74 7.31 -1.53 -15.09
C CYS A 74 8.62 -1.21 -14.38
N LEU A 75 8.78 -1.59 -13.10
CA LEU A 75 9.88 -1.11 -12.25
C LEU A 75 10.89 -2.21 -11.85
N GLY A 76 10.63 -3.47 -12.25
CA GLY A 76 11.58 -4.57 -12.10
C GLY A 76 11.59 -5.25 -10.74
N ALA A 77 10.54 -5.08 -9.92
CA ALA A 77 10.35 -5.91 -8.74
C ALA A 77 10.24 -7.39 -9.11
N ALA A 78 10.83 -8.28 -8.31
CA ALA A 78 10.79 -9.71 -8.56
C ALA A 78 9.37 -10.27 -8.35
N ARG A 79 8.65 -9.71 -7.38
CA ARG A 79 7.26 -10.07 -7.06
C ARG A 79 6.60 -8.97 -6.25
N CYS A 80 5.27 -8.93 -6.29
CA CYS A 80 4.47 -8.11 -5.40
C CYS A 80 3.42 -8.97 -4.68
N VAL A 81 3.23 -8.71 -3.39
CA VAL A 81 2.12 -9.23 -2.59
C VAL A 81 1.14 -8.08 -2.37
N LEU A 82 -0.04 -8.21 -2.95
CA LEU A 82 -1.12 -7.24 -2.81
C LEU A 82 -1.98 -7.62 -1.60
N THR A 83 -2.17 -6.68 -0.68
CA THR A 83 -3.01 -6.90 0.50
C THR A 83 -4.05 -5.81 0.64
N ASP A 84 -5.23 -6.19 1.11
CA ASP A 84 -6.32 -5.26 1.42
C ASP A 84 -7.22 -5.88 2.49
N VAL A 85 -7.97 -5.05 3.20
CA VAL A 85 -8.94 -5.49 4.20
C VAL A 85 -10.28 -5.78 3.53
N ALA A 86 -10.85 -6.96 3.80
CA ALA A 86 -12.14 -7.36 3.22
C ALA A 86 -13.36 -6.72 3.92
N ARG A 87 -13.14 -6.05 5.06
CA ARG A 87 -14.12 -5.64 6.07
C ARG A 87 -13.61 -4.38 6.79
N PRO A 88 -14.32 -3.79 7.78
CA PRO A 88 -13.95 -2.51 8.37
C PRO A 88 -12.47 -2.47 8.79
N LEU A 89 -11.78 -1.40 8.38
CA LEU A 89 -10.33 -1.30 8.44
C LEU A 89 -9.75 -1.52 9.86
N LEU A 90 -10.28 -0.84 10.88
CA LEU A 90 -9.69 -0.85 12.21
C LEU A 90 -9.72 -2.23 12.92
N PRO A 91 -10.85 -2.98 12.98
CA PRO A 91 -10.86 -4.31 13.59
C PRO A 91 -9.95 -5.34 12.92
N ASP A 92 -9.71 -5.22 11.62
CA ASP A 92 -8.97 -6.21 10.83
C ASP A 92 -7.47 -5.90 10.70
N LEU A 93 -7.06 -4.64 10.97
CA LEU A 93 -5.67 -4.22 10.89
C LEU A 93 -4.69 -5.02 11.77
N PRO A 94 -5.04 -5.46 13.00
CA PRO A 94 -4.16 -6.35 13.77
C PRO A 94 -3.86 -7.68 13.06
N ALA A 95 -4.88 -8.30 12.46
CA ALA A 95 -4.72 -9.54 11.70
C ALA A 95 -3.93 -9.31 10.41
N MET A 96 -4.13 -8.16 9.76
CA MET A 96 -3.29 -7.71 8.65
C MET A 96 -1.84 -7.60 9.10
N ALA A 97 -1.54 -6.85 10.17
CA ALA A 97 -0.19 -6.66 10.68
C ALA A 97 0.52 -8.00 11.00
N ALA A 98 -0.19 -8.96 11.59
CA ALA A 98 0.32 -10.31 11.82
C ALA A 98 0.65 -11.04 10.51
N THR A 99 -0.22 -10.91 9.49
CA THR A 99 0.01 -11.46 8.14
C THR A 99 1.23 -10.82 7.48
N LEU A 100 1.38 -9.50 7.57
CA LEU A 100 2.54 -8.78 7.04
C LEU A 100 3.84 -9.32 7.64
N ARG A 101 3.87 -9.51 8.97
CA ARG A 101 5.05 -10.09 9.64
C ARG A 101 5.41 -11.47 9.12
N TRP A 102 4.42 -12.29 8.80
CA TRP A 102 4.66 -13.61 8.21
C TRP A 102 5.16 -13.52 6.77
N LEU A 103 4.67 -12.58 5.97
CA LEU A 103 5.09 -12.37 4.58
C LEU A 103 6.51 -11.77 4.49
N TRP A 104 6.90 -10.97 5.48
CA TRP A 104 8.17 -10.25 5.53
C TRP A 104 9.34 -11.14 5.99
N ARG A 105 9.57 -12.26 5.30
CA ARG A 105 10.58 -13.28 5.63
C ARG A 105 11.88 -13.19 4.84
N GLY A 106 12.05 -12.19 3.97
CA GLY A 106 13.24 -12.06 3.12
C GLY A 106 13.93 -10.71 3.27
N GLU A 107 15.27 -10.71 3.17
CA GLU A 107 16.14 -9.53 3.32
C GLU A 107 15.86 -8.39 2.31
N PHE A 108 15.08 -8.66 1.26
CA PHE A 108 14.75 -7.70 0.18
C PHE A 108 13.26 -7.39 0.09
N THR A 109 12.54 -7.42 1.22
CA THR A 109 11.11 -7.06 1.26
C THR A 109 10.94 -5.58 1.61
N VAL A 110 10.25 -4.84 0.75
CA VAL A 110 9.90 -3.42 0.96
C VAL A 110 8.39 -3.25 0.94
N GLY A 111 7.85 -2.57 1.96
CA GLY A 111 6.41 -2.30 2.03
C GLY A 111 6.09 -0.88 1.65
N TRP A 112 4.96 -0.72 0.96
CA TRP A 112 4.47 0.55 0.46
C TRP A 112 2.96 0.67 0.67
N ALA A 113 2.51 1.89 0.95
CA ALA A 113 1.09 2.23 1.02
C ALA A 113 0.89 3.69 0.62
N ALA A 114 -0.33 4.05 0.22
CA ALA A 114 -0.72 5.45 0.11
C ALA A 114 -2.17 5.64 0.54
N SER A 115 -2.46 6.80 1.11
CA SER A 115 -3.81 7.15 1.55
C SER A 115 -4.08 8.62 1.29
N GLU A 116 -5.37 8.97 1.17
CA GLU A 116 -5.77 10.34 1.44
C GLU A 116 -5.51 10.66 2.91
N VAL A 117 -5.06 11.87 3.20
CA VAL A 117 -4.80 12.33 4.56
C VAL A 117 -6.11 12.73 5.22
N ARG A 118 -6.59 11.86 6.10
CA ARG A 118 -7.82 12.04 6.91
C ARG A 118 -7.54 11.63 8.35
N ASP A 119 -8.37 12.09 9.28
CA ASP A 119 -8.15 11.87 10.73
C ASP A 119 -7.98 10.39 11.11
N GLY A 120 -8.74 9.48 10.48
CA GLY A 120 -8.69 8.03 10.76
C GLY A 120 -7.41 7.32 10.28
N VAL A 121 -6.58 7.95 9.44
CA VAL A 121 -5.33 7.32 8.96
C VAL A 121 -4.32 7.18 10.09
N ARG A 122 -4.30 8.14 11.02
CA ARG A 122 -3.38 8.10 12.17
C ARG A 122 -3.60 6.85 13.01
N GLU A 123 -4.87 6.52 13.29
CA GLU A 123 -5.22 5.31 14.04
C GLU A 123 -4.74 4.04 13.34
N CYS A 124 -4.84 3.99 12.01
CA CYS A 124 -4.35 2.85 11.23
C CYS A 124 -2.82 2.71 11.31
N VAL A 125 -2.11 3.84 11.24
CA VAL A 125 -0.65 3.90 11.37
C VAL A 125 -0.22 3.47 12.77
N ASP A 126 -0.94 3.90 13.81
CA ASP A 126 -0.62 3.57 15.20
C ASP A 126 -0.81 2.07 15.45
N VAL A 127 -1.88 1.44 14.94
CA VAL A 127 -2.06 -0.03 15.02
C VAL A 127 -0.90 -0.78 14.37
N LEU A 128 -0.43 -0.35 13.19
CA LEU A 128 0.71 -0.98 12.53
C LEU A 128 2.00 -0.86 13.36
N ARG A 129 2.23 0.33 13.96
CA ARG A 129 3.39 0.58 14.83
C ARG A 129 3.37 -0.26 16.10
N ASP A 130 2.21 -0.37 16.74
CA ASP A 130 2.00 -1.21 17.93
C ASP A 130 2.29 -2.69 17.64
N HIS A 131 2.11 -3.12 16.39
CA HIS A 131 2.44 -4.46 15.93
C HIS A 131 3.87 -4.64 15.39
N GLY A 132 4.73 -3.63 15.55
CA GLY A 132 6.16 -3.69 15.23
C GLY A 132 6.50 -3.34 13.77
N VAL A 133 5.59 -2.69 13.06
CA VAL A 133 5.83 -2.16 11.71
C VAL A 133 6.21 -0.68 11.83
N ASP A 134 7.41 -0.33 11.42
CA ASP A 134 7.77 1.07 11.19
C ASP A 134 7.05 1.59 9.96
N VAL A 135 6.40 2.74 10.11
CA VAL A 135 5.68 3.43 9.04
C VAL A 135 6.19 4.86 8.96
N ALA A 136 6.87 5.16 7.85
CA ALA A 136 7.41 6.48 7.55
C ALA A 136 6.62 7.12 6.40
N GLU A 137 6.07 8.31 6.62
CA GLU A 137 5.57 9.15 5.54
C GLU A 137 6.77 9.70 4.76
N VAL A 138 6.88 9.37 3.48
CA VAL A 138 8.04 9.73 2.64
C VAL A 138 7.70 10.72 1.54
N HIS A 139 6.42 10.88 1.23
CA HIS A 139 5.96 11.85 0.25
C HIS A 139 4.53 12.29 0.56
N ARG A 140 4.23 13.55 0.28
CA ARG A 140 2.90 14.14 0.40
C ARG A 140 2.63 15.05 -0.78
N VAL A 141 1.42 14.97 -1.33
CA VAL A 141 0.99 15.80 -2.46
C VAL A 141 -0.46 16.22 -2.29
N VAL A 142 -0.78 17.47 -2.67
CA VAL A 142 -2.15 17.94 -2.82
C VAL A 142 -2.46 17.97 -4.31
N ARG A 143 -3.56 17.34 -4.71
CA ARG A 143 -3.99 17.28 -6.12
C ARG A 143 -5.51 17.30 -6.26
N PRO A 144 -6.03 17.73 -7.41
CA PRO A 144 -7.44 17.54 -7.76
C PRO A 144 -7.84 16.07 -7.71
N LEU A 145 -9.07 15.80 -7.29
CA LEU A 145 -9.61 14.44 -7.27
C LEU A 145 -9.88 13.94 -8.69
N LEU A 146 -9.68 12.64 -8.93
CA LEU A 146 -9.91 12.02 -10.23
C LEU A 146 -11.37 12.15 -10.70
N ARG A 147 -12.32 12.08 -9.75
CA ARG A 147 -13.76 12.07 -10.02
C ARG A 147 -14.45 13.40 -9.74
N ASP A 148 -13.74 14.34 -9.14
CA ASP A 148 -14.25 15.69 -8.86
C ASP A 148 -13.07 16.69 -8.97
N PRO A 149 -12.72 17.12 -10.19
CA PRO A 149 -11.55 17.97 -10.41
C PRO A 149 -11.65 19.36 -9.76
N ASP A 150 -12.85 19.79 -9.38
CA ASP A 150 -13.07 21.06 -8.68
C ASP A 150 -12.72 20.96 -7.18
N GLN A 151 -12.57 19.73 -6.66
CA GLN A 151 -12.12 19.45 -5.31
C GLN A 151 -10.67 18.97 -5.29
N THR A 152 -9.95 19.34 -4.24
CA THR A 152 -8.58 18.87 -3.98
C THR A 152 -8.50 18.11 -2.67
N ALA A 153 -7.64 17.10 -2.61
CA ALA A 153 -7.30 16.42 -1.37
C ALA A 153 -5.78 16.22 -1.23
N ALA A 154 -5.34 16.04 0.00
CA ALA A 154 -3.96 15.70 0.32
C ALA A 154 -3.81 14.16 0.35
N PHE A 155 -2.75 13.66 -0.24
CA PHE A 155 -2.40 12.25 -0.26
C PHE A 155 -0.98 12.06 0.27
N ALA A 156 -0.77 11.02 1.06
CA ALA A 156 0.51 10.66 1.64
C ALA A 156 0.93 9.27 1.16
N VAL A 157 2.23 9.11 0.90
CA VAL A 157 2.89 7.83 0.62
C VAL A 157 3.68 7.41 1.83
N TYR A 158 3.51 6.16 2.21
CA TYR A 158 4.15 5.54 3.36
C TYR A 158 5.08 4.43 2.89
N ARG A 159 6.32 4.46 3.41
CA ARG A 159 7.25 3.35 3.36
C ARG A 159 7.15 2.56 4.66
N LEU A 160 7.05 1.25 4.55
CA LEU A 160 6.94 0.34 5.68
C LEU A 160 8.19 -0.52 5.80
N SER A 161 8.58 -0.81 7.04
CA SER A 161 9.64 -1.76 7.38
C SER A 161 9.32 -2.47 8.69
N LEU A 162 9.74 -3.72 8.86
CA LEU A 162 9.65 -4.36 10.18
C LEU A 162 10.78 -3.86 11.09
N ARG A 163 10.45 -3.55 12.34
CA ARG A 163 11.46 -3.40 13.39
C ARG A 163 12.15 -4.73 13.59
N GLN A 164 13.47 -4.76 13.43
CA GLN A 164 14.24 -5.88 13.93
C GLN A 164 14.10 -5.90 15.45
N GLN A 165 13.52 -6.96 16.00
CA GLN A 165 13.61 -7.18 17.43
C GLN A 165 15.08 -7.50 17.73
N GLU A 166 15.73 -6.67 18.54
CA GLU A 166 16.99 -7.06 19.15
C GLU A 166 16.76 -8.37 19.90
N THR A 167 17.22 -9.47 19.34
CA THR A 167 17.43 -10.69 20.10
C THR A 167 18.46 -10.35 21.17
N THR A 168 18.00 -10.05 22.38
CA THR A 168 18.85 -10.05 23.55
C THR A 168 19.27 -11.50 23.75
N SER A 169 20.39 -11.88 23.13
CA SER A 169 21.08 -13.14 23.41
C SER A 169 21.52 -13.08 24.86
N THR A 170 20.66 -13.55 25.77
CA THR A 170 21.07 -13.89 27.12
C THR A 170 22.01 -15.07 26.98
N HIS A 171 23.31 -14.79 26.87
CA HIS A 171 24.35 -15.77 27.14
C HIS A 171 24.10 -16.31 28.55
N ARG A 172 23.46 -17.47 28.65
CA ARG A 172 23.63 -18.33 29.82
C ARG A 172 25.08 -18.78 29.80
N LEU A 173 25.92 -18.06 30.52
CA LEU A 173 27.16 -18.60 31.01
C LEU A 173 26.81 -19.71 32.01
N PHE A 174 27.58 -20.79 31.89
CA PHE A 174 27.52 -22.06 32.61
C PHE A 174 27.32 -21.93 34.12
#